data_AF-A0A4R1B9K1-F1
#
_entry.id   AF-A0A4R1B9K1-F1
#
_cell.length_a   1.000
_cell.length_b   1.000
_cell.length_c   1.000
_cell.angle_alpha   90.00
_cell.angle_beta   90.00
_cell.angle_gamma   90.00
#
_symmetry.space_group_name_H-M   'P 1'
#
loop_
_entity.id
_entity.type
_entity.pdbx_description
1 polymer ?
#
loop_
_entity_poly.entity_id
_entity_poly.type
_entity_poly.pdbx_seq_one_letter_code
_entity_poly.pdbx_strand_id
1 'polypeptide(L)'
;MKQLLVLILLLAGAGPMAAQGLPQSRIEALEKTYKMALFRGVDGDLFDMESDPAARGAQAYTNILGWLPGRVAGLQVYYYRGIPYPYIRGYLANLYLDELRVDAATINSIPVSDIALVKVMKGPVVIAGGSPGGTIAIYTKRGEGE
;
A
#
# COMPACT_ATOMS: atom_id res chain seq x y z
N MET A 1 -28.00 7.36 -56.94
CA MET A 1 -28.74 7.21 -55.67
C MET A 1 -27.72 6.81 -54.61
N LYS A 2 -27.16 7.79 -53.90
CA LYS A 2 -27.58 8.26 -52.57
C LYS A 2 -27.21 7.26 -51.45
N GLN A 3 -26.15 7.64 -50.73
CA GLN A 3 -25.92 7.46 -49.28
C GLN A 3 -25.57 6.03 -48.83
N LEU A 4 -24.62 5.78 -47.92
CA LEU A 4 -24.40 6.48 -46.66
C LEU A 4 -22.95 6.27 -46.20
N LEU A 5 -22.30 7.37 -45.80
CA LEU A 5 -20.97 7.43 -45.21
C LEU A 5 -21.12 7.13 -43.70
N VAL A 6 -20.68 5.97 -43.24
CA VAL A 6 -20.66 5.65 -41.80
C VAL A 6 -19.30 6.05 -41.25
N LEU A 7 -19.27 7.25 -40.68
CA LEU A 7 -18.15 7.79 -39.92
C LEU A 7 -18.16 7.12 -38.53
N ILE A 8 -17.35 6.08 -38.34
CA ILE A 8 -17.12 5.52 -36.99
C ILE A 8 -16.24 6.52 -36.24
N LEU A 9 -16.87 7.34 -35.39
CA LEU A 9 -16.17 8.03 -34.32
C LEU A 9 -15.60 6.97 -33.38
N LEU A 10 -14.30 6.73 -33.48
CA LEU A 10 -13.53 6.18 -32.36
C LEU A 10 -13.56 7.24 -31.25
N LEU A 11 -14.55 7.13 -30.36
CA LEU A 11 -14.42 7.67 -29.02
C LEU A 11 -13.16 7.04 -28.44
N ALA A 12 -12.08 7.81 -28.35
CA ALA A 12 -11.03 7.56 -27.39
C ALA A 12 -11.71 7.66 -26.01
N GLY A 13 -12.23 6.53 -25.53
CA GLY A 13 -12.66 6.38 -24.16
C GLY A 13 -11.44 6.66 -23.30
N ALA A 14 -11.39 7.84 -22.71
CA ALA A 14 -10.64 8.06 -21.49
C ALA A 14 -11.24 7.10 -20.47
N GLY A 15 -10.67 5.90 -20.41
CA GLY A 15 -10.98 4.95 -19.36
C GLY A 15 -10.78 5.63 -18.02
N PRO A 16 -11.50 5.19 -16.97
CA PRO A 16 -11.35 5.74 -15.64
C PRO A 16 -9.86 5.72 -15.31
N MET A 17 -9.32 6.89 -14.95
CA MET A 17 -7.96 7.07 -14.48
C MET A 17 -7.84 6.37 -13.12
N ALA A 18 -7.83 5.03 -13.14
CA ALA A 18 -7.67 4.17 -12.00
C ALA A 18 -6.19 4.28 -11.58
N ALA A 19 -5.95 5.09 -10.56
CA ALA A 19 -4.78 5.08 -9.68
C ALA A 19 -3.47 4.67 -10.38
N GLN A 20 -2.87 5.58 -11.13
CA GLN A 20 -1.43 5.48 -11.37
C GLN A 20 -0.78 5.61 -9.99
N GLY A 21 -0.10 4.55 -9.54
CA GLY A 21 0.71 4.59 -8.33
C GLY A 21 1.68 5.77 -8.36
N LEU A 22 2.25 6.10 -7.20
CA LEU A 22 3.19 7.24 -7.10
C LEU A 22 4.29 7.13 -8.16
N PRO A 23 4.68 8.25 -8.80
CA PRO A 23 5.75 8.22 -9.79
C PRO A 23 7.05 7.74 -9.14
N GLN A 24 7.89 7.04 -9.90
CA GLN A 24 9.10 6.40 -9.39
C GLN A 24 10.04 7.35 -8.63
N SER A 25 10.23 8.58 -9.13
CA SER A 25 11.03 9.61 -8.45
C SER A 25 10.49 9.99 -7.07
N ARG A 26 9.17 9.96 -6.89
CA ARG A 26 8.52 10.21 -5.59
C ARG A 26 8.66 9.01 -4.66
N ILE A 27 8.56 7.80 -5.18
CA ILE A 27 8.82 6.57 -4.41
C ILE A 27 10.24 6.63 -3.84
N GLU A 28 11.24 6.87 -4.70
CA GLU A 28 12.65 6.96 -4.28
C GLU A 28 12.89 8.06 -3.24
N ALA A 29 12.25 9.23 -3.41
CA ALA A 29 12.34 10.32 -2.45
C ALA A 29 11.78 9.91 -1.08
N LEU A 30 10.60 9.28 -1.04
CA LEU A 30 9.98 8.80 0.20
C LEU A 30 10.84 7.72 0.88
N GLU A 31 11.32 6.73 0.12
CA GLU A 31 12.19 5.68 0.67
C GLU A 31 13.47 6.24 1.31
N LYS A 32 14.02 7.32 0.74
CA LYS A 32 15.15 8.04 1.31
C LYS A 32 14.77 8.82 2.56
N THR A 33 13.66 9.56 2.53
CA THR A 33 13.17 10.38 3.66
C THR A 33 12.91 9.52 4.90
N TYR A 34 12.26 8.37 4.73
CA TYR A 34 11.98 7.44 5.84
C TYR A 34 13.15 6.52 6.19
N LYS A 35 14.32 6.75 5.57
CA LYS A 35 15.57 5.98 5.76
C LYS A 35 15.34 4.46 5.62
N MET A 36 14.53 4.06 4.64
CA MET A 36 14.19 2.65 4.44
C MET A 36 15.44 1.84 4.15
N ALA A 37 15.63 0.75 4.89
CA ALA A 37 16.84 -0.07 4.84
C ALA A 37 16.57 -1.43 4.18
N LEU A 38 15.61 -2.20 4.68
CA LEU A 38 15.35 -3.56 4.19
C LEU A 38 14.57 -3.56 2.87
N PHE A 39 13.67 -2.58 2.70
CA PHE A 39 12.67 -2.60 1.63
C PHE A 39 12.86 -1.54 0.56
N ARG A 40 13.97 -0.80 0.59
CA ARG A 40 14.31 0.20 -0.44
C ARG A 40 14.47 -0.45 -1.81
N GLY A 41 13.89 0.14 -2.84
CA GLY A 41 13.97 -0.35 -4.22
C GLY A 41 13.23 -1.67 -4.51
N VAL A 42 12.59 -2.27 -3.50
CA VAL A 42 11.75 -3.46 -3.69
C VAL A 42 10.45 -3.06 -4.36
N ASP A 43 9.99 -3.80 -5.37
CA ASP A 43 8.71 -3.53 -6.02
C ASP A 43 7.53 -3.68 -5.04
N GLY A 44 6.59 -2.74 -5.09
CA GLY A 44 5.42 -2.75 -4.23
C GLY A 44 4.56 -1.50 -4.34
N ASP A 45 3.34 -1.60 -3.84
CA ASP A 45 2.41 -0.47 -3.79
C ASP A 45 2.81 0.43 -2.60
N LEU A 46 3.19 1.68 -2.87
CA LEU A 46 3.60 2.66 -1.87
C LEU A 46 2.48 3.68 -1.64
N PHE A 47 2.12 3.89 -0.39
CA PHE A 47 1.11 4.86 0.01
C PHE A 47 1.71 5.88 0.98
N ASP A 48 1.72 7.14 0.57
CA ASP A 48 2.16 8.29 1.37
C ASP A 48 0.98 8.79 2.21
N MET A 49 1.00 8.53 3.51
CA MET A 49 -0.12 8.82 4.42
C MET A 49 -0.23 10.29 4.79
N GLU A 50 0.82 11.07 4.52
CA GLU A 50 0.90 12.45 4.96
C GLU A 50 0.45 13.41 3.85
N SER A 51 0.91 13.17 2.62
CA SER A 51 0.75 14.16 1.55
C SER A 51 -0.05 13.66 0.34
N ASP A 52 -0.39 12.38 0.24
CA ASP A 52 -1.23 11.87 -0.85
C ASP A 52 -2.74 12.08 -0.56
N PRO A 53 -3.48 12.84 -1.39
CA PRO A 53 -4.93 12.95 -1.27
C PRO A 53 -5.66 11.60 -1.33
N ALA A 54 -5.13 10.62 -2.07
CA ALA A 54 -5.72 9.28 -2.17
C ALA A 54 -5.65 8.52 -0.84
N ALA A 55 -4.70 8.87 0.04
CA ALA A 55 -4.51 8.30 1.36
C ALA A 55 -5.38 8.94 2.45
N ARG A 56 -5.96 10.13 2.21
CA ARG A 56 -6.72 10.87 3.24
C ARG A 56 -7.87 10.08 3.86
N GLY A 57 -8.53 9.23 3.07
CA GLY A 57 -9.60 8.36 3.55
C GLY A 57 -9.16 7.32 4.59
N ALA A 58 -7.86 7.06 4.72
CA ALA A 58 -7.31 6.15 5.72
C ALA A 58 -7.60 6.62 7.15
N GLN A 59 -7.71 7.94 7.37
CA GLN A 59 -7.96 8.53 8.69
C GLN A 59 -9.33 8.16 9.27
N ALA A 60 -10.26 7.64 8.45
CA ALA A 60 -11.55 7.13 8.92
C ALA A 60 -11.47 5.69 9.49
N TYR A 61 -10.31 5.03 9.40
CA TYR A 61 -10.12 3.65 9.82
C TYR A 61 -9.39 3.59 11.16
N THR A 62 -9.78 2.63 12.01
CA THR A 62 -9.14 2.40 13.31
C THR A 62 -7.70 1.90 13.17
N ASN A 63 -7.42 1.11 12.14
CA ASN A 63 -6.10 0.57 11.86
C ASN A 63 -5.85 0.56 10.35
N ILE A 64 -4.57 0.59 9.98
CA ILE A 64 -4.17 0.70 8.57
C ILE A 64 -4.48 -0.56 7.76
N LEU A 65 -4.44 -1.73 8.38
CA LEU A 65 -4.68 -2.99 7.69
C LEU A 65 -6.13 -3.06 7.18
N GLY A 66 -7.10 -2.48 7.90
CA GLY A 66 -8.48 -2.37 7.45
C GLY A 66 -8.69 -1.46 6.23
N TRP A 67 -7.76 -0.53 5.96
CA TRP A 67 -7.87 0.42 4.85
C TRP A 67 -7.28 -0.10 3.53
N LEU A 68 -6.29 -0.98 3.58
CA LEU A 68 -5.60 -1.54 2.41
C LEU A 68 -6.47 -2.39 1.45
N PRO A 69 -7.48 -3.15 1.92
CA PRO A 69 -8.38 -3.89 1.03
C PRO A 69 -9.03 -2.99 -0.03
N GLY A 70 -9.07 -3.46 -1.27
CA GLY A 70 -9.56 -2.68 -2.42
C GLY A 70 -8.56 -1.68 -3.00
N ARG A 71 -7.41 -1.48 -2.34
CA ARG A 71 -6.29 -0.64 -2.83
C ARG A 71 -5.08 -1.46 -3.25
N VAL A 72 -4.88 -2.60 -2.60
CA VAL A 72 -3.85 -3.58 -2.98
C VAL A 72 -4.50 -4.79 -3.64
N ALA A 73 -4.08 -5.10 -4.86
CA ALA A 73 -4.62 -6.21 -5.63
C ALA A 73 -4.36 -7.56 -4.93
N GLY A 74 -5.44 -8.30 -4.66
CA GLY A 74 -5.38 -9.61 -4.03
C GLY A 74 -5.11 -9.58 -2.52
N LEU A 75 -5.15 -8.41 -1.88
CA LEU A 75 -5.08 -8.27 -0.43
C LEU A 75 -6.47 -8.41 0.19
N GLN A 76 -6.57 -9.29 1.17
CA GLN A 76 -7.74 -9.52 2.01
C GLN A 76 -7.32 -9.42 3.47
N VAL A 77 -8.26 -9.10 4.36
CA VAL A 77 -8.02 -9.05 5.80
C VAL A 77 -9.03 -9.93 6.50
N TYR A 78 -8.54 -10.86 7.30
CA TYR A 78 -9.34 -11.75 8.13
C TYR A 78 -9.24 -11.29 9.58
N TYR A 79 -10.35 -11.25 10.29
CA TYR A 79 -10.37 -10.84 11.68
C TYR A 79 -10.41 -12.06 12.58
N TYR A 80 -9.46 -12.16 13.51
CA TYR A 80 -9.47 -13.15 14.56
C TYR A 80 -9.44 -12.45 15.91
N ARG A 81 -10.51 -12.62 16.71
CA ARG A 81 -10.67 -11.94 18.01
C ARG A 81 -10.49 -10.41 17.92
N GLY A 82 -10.94 -9.80 16.82
CA GLY A 82 -10.83 -8.37 16.56
C GLY A 82 -9.47 -7.91 16.01
N ILE A 83 -8.50 -8.80 15.86
CA ILE A 83 -7.18 -8.48 15.28
C ILE A 83 -7.21 -8.74 13.76
N PRO A 84 -6.82 -7.76 12.92
CA PRO A 84 -6.77 -7.91 11.46
C PRO A 84 -5.51 -8.63 10.99
N TYR A 85 -5.67 -9.78 10.34
CA TYR A 85 -4.60 -10.55 9.71
C TYR A 85 -4.65 -10.38 8.18
N PRO A 86 -3.63 -9.76 7.56
CA PRO A 86 -3.62 -9.53 6.13
C PRO A 86 -3.12 -10.74 5.36
N TYR A 87 -3.85 -11.13 4.33
CA TYR A 87 -3.50 -12.20 3.40
C TYR A 87 -3.39 -11.63 1.99
N ILE A 88 -2.28 -11.90 1.32
CA ILE A 88 -2.08 -11.53 -0.08
C ILE A 88 -2.11 -12.82 -0.89
N ARG A 89 -3.07 -12.91 -1.82
CA ARG A 89 -3.25 -14.07 -2.71
C ARG A 89 -3.34 -15.41 -1.95
N GLY A 90 -4.02 -15.40 -0.80
CA GLY A 90 -4.26 -16.59 0.02
C GLY A 90 -3.17 -16.93 1.04
N TYR A 91 -2.06 -16.18 1.09
CA TYR A 91 -0.97 -16.39 2.04
C TYR A 91 -0.89 -15.25 3.05
N LEU A 92 -0.59 -15.56 4.31
CA LEU A 92 -0.42 -14.56 5.36
C LEU A 92 0.79 -13.65 5.04
N ALA A 93 0.57 -12.34 5.03
CA ALA A 93 1.63 -11.37 4.80
C ALA A 93 2.45 -11.14 6.08
N ASN A 94 3.76 -10.92 5.93
CA ASN A 94 4.58 -10.45 7.04
C ASN A 94 4.32 -8.97 7.33
N LEU A 95 4.45 -8.58 8.59
CA LEU A 95 4.29 -7.20 9.05
C LEU A 95 5.62 -6.68 9.60
N TYR A 96 5.96 -5.47 9.18
CA TYR A 96 7.10 -4.73 9.69
C TYR A 96 6.67 -3.33 10.12
N LEU A 97 7.15 -2.91 11.28
CA LEU A 97 7.02 -1.56 11.79
C LEU A 97 8.43 -0.97 11.88
N ASP A 98 8.69 0.10 11.12
CA ASP A 98 9.99 0.79 11.12
C ASP A 98 11.18 -0.18 10.97
N GLU A 99 11.12 -1.06 9.96
CA GLU A 99 12.13 -2.10 9.67
C GLU A 99 12.20 -3.27 10.68
N LEU A 100 11.38 -3.26 11.74
CA LEU A 100 11.32 -4.34 12.72
C LEU A 100 10.13 -5.26 12.46
N ARG A 101 10.35 -6.57 12.46
CA ARG A 101 9.27 -7.55 12.28
C ARG A 101 8.38 -7.57 13.52
N VAL A 102 7.07 -7.44 13.31
CA VAL A 102 6.06 -7.42 14.38
C VAL A 102 4.87 -8.32 14.04
N ASP A 103 3.97 -8.49 15.00
CA ASP A 103 2.71 -9.21 14.79
C ASP A 103 1.55 -8.26 14.42
N ALA A 104 0.42 -8.86 14.05
CA ALA A 104 -0.79 -8.12 13.70
C ALA A 104 -1.40 -7.37 14.89
N ALA A 105 -1.23 -7.88 16.12
CA ALA A 105 -1.73 -7.23 17.32
C ALA A 105 -1.03 -5.88 17.58
N THR A 106 0.28 -5.85 17.37
CA THR A 106 1.12 -4.64 17.48
C THR A 106 0.70 -3.59 16.46
N ILE A 107 0.51 -3.98 15.19
CA ILE A 107 0.03 -3.03 14.18
C ILE A 107 -1.39 -2.54 14.48
N ASN A 108 -2.25 -3.40 15.02
CA ASN A 108 -3.63 -3.04 15.35
C ASN A 108 -3.74 -1.99 16.47
N SER A 109 -2.71 -1.84 17.31
CA SER A 109 -2.67 -0.81 18.35
C SER A 109 -2.17 0.56 17.85
N ILE A 110 -1.73 0.66 16.60
CA ILE A 110 -1.16 1.89 16.04
C ILE A 110 -2.26 2.65 15.31
N PRO A 111 -2.58 3.89 15.71
CA PRO A 111 -3.57 4.68 15.02
C PRO A 111 -3.05 5.11 13.65
N VAL A 112 -3.96 5.21 12.67
CA VAL A 112 -3.61 5.61 11.29
C VAL A 112 -3.04 7.03 11.24
N SER A 113 -3.34 7.88 12.22
CA SER A 113 -2.79 9.22 12.36
C SER A 113 -1.28 9.25 12.56
N ASP A 114 -0.69 8.18 13.09
CA ASP A 114 0.72 8.11 13.47
C ASP A 114 1.57 7.43 12.39
N ILE A 115 0.92 7.00 11.30
CA ILE A 115 1.57 6.35 10.18
C ILE A 115 1.88 7.39 9.11
N ALA A 116 3.09 7.32 8.59
CA ALA A 116 3.61 8.25 7.59
C ALA A 116 3.69 7.61 6.19
N LEU A 117 4.04 6.33 6.15
CA LEU A 117 4.23 5.60 4.91
C LEU A 117 3.81 4.14 5.08
N VAL A 118 3.22 3.57 4.04
CA VAL A 118 2.92 2.14 3.96
C VAL A 118 3.42 1.60 2.63
N LYS A 119 4.19 0.51 2.67
CA LYS A 119 4.65 -0.20 1.47
C LYS A 119 4.16 -1.63 1.48
N VAL A 120 3.47 -2.03 0.43
CA VAL A 120 2.94 -3.39 0.27
C VAL A 120 3.64 -4.12 -0.87
N MET A 121 4.52 -5.04 -0.50
CA MET A 121 5.27 -5.90 -1.41
C MET A 121 4.50 -7.20 -1.58
N LYS A 122 3.93 -7.42 -2.77
CA LYS A 122 3.02 -8.55 -3.06
C LYS A 122 3.75 -9.88 -3.31
N GLY A 123 5.05 -9.83 -3.59
CA GLY A 123 5.90 -10.98 -3.84
C GLY A 123 6.81 -11.31 -2.64
N PRO A 124 7.47 -12.47 -2.65
CA PRO A 124 8.45 -12.82 -1.63
C PRO A 124 9.61 -11.81 -1.66
N VAL A 125 9.97 -11.33 -0.48
CA VAL A 125 11.15 -10.47 -0.29
C VAL A 125 12.29 -11.34 0.24
N VAL A 126 13.48 -11.19 -0.32
CA VAL A 126 14.68 -11.98 0.06
C VAL A 126 15.28 -11.41 1.36
N ILE A 127 14.59 -11.67 2.47
CA ILE A 127 15.03 -11.35 3.82
C ILE A 127 14.79 -12.55 4.75
N ALA A 128 15.52 -12.62 5.87
CA ALA A 128 15.33 -13.67 6.85
C ALA A 128 13.87 -13.71 7.33
N GLY A 129 13.18 -14.84 7.12
CA GLY A 129 11.78 -15.00 7.48
C GLY A 129 10.76 -14.39 6.51
N GLY A 130 11.15 -14.12 5.26
CA GLY A 130 10.23 -13.71 4.18
C GLY A 130 9.04 -14.67 4.01
N SER A 131 7.87 -14.13 3.69
CA SER A 131 6.64 -14.90 3.49
C SER A 131 6.32 -15.04 2.00
N PRO A 132 5.82 -16.19 1.54
CA PRO A 132 5.19 -16.32 0.23
C PRO A 132 4.04 -15.32 0.02
N GLY A 133 3.38 -14.89 1.10
CA GLY A 133 2.32 -13.87 1.10
C GLY A 133 2.80 -12.43 1.08
N GLY A 134 4.08 -12.21 0.76
CA GLY A 134 4.64 -10.87 0.68
C GLY A 134 4.81 -10.20 2.04
N THR A 135 4.98 -8.88 2.01
CA THR A 135 5.32 -8.08 3.18
C THR A 135 4.60 -6.74 3.14
N ILE A 136 4.08 -6.31 4.29
CA ILE A 136 3.54 -4.97 4.51
C ILE A 136 4.48 -4.28 5.50
N ALA A 137 5.18 -3.25 5.03
CA ALA A 137 6.03 -2.41 5.84
C ALA A 137 5.30 -1.09 6.16
N ILE A 138 5.27 -0.74 7.44
CA ILE A 138 4.59 0.42 7.99
C ILE A 138 5.64 1.28 8.66
N TYR A 139 5.68 2.57 8.32
CA TYR A 139 6.61 3.52 8.90
C TYR A 139 5.83 4.58 9.68
N THR A 140 6.26 4.81 10.91
CA THR A 140 5.66 5.82 11.77
C THR A 140 6.15 7.20 11.40
N LYS A 141 5.35 8.21 11.76
CA LYS A 141 5.78 9.60 11.69
C LYS A 141 6.97 9.77 12.62
N ARG A 142 8.08 10.26 12.06
CA ARG A 142 9.22 10.68 12.87
C ARG A 142 8.85 12.03 13.48
N GLY A 143 9.04 12.19 14.79
CA GLY A 143 8.96 13.51 15.41
C GLY A 143 9.93 14.45 14.71
N GLU A 144 9.60 15.74 14.61
CA GLU A 144 10.42 16.79 13.97
C GLU A 144 11.78 17.06 14.66
N GLY A 145 12.37 16.10 15.36
CA GLY A 145 13.63 16.29 16.07
C GLY A 145 14.45 15.03 16.21
N GLU A 146 15.20 14.69 15.15
CA GLU A 146 16.57 14.11 15.19
C GLU A 146 17.34 14.44 13.90
#